data_AF-A0A9D8F333-F1
#
_entry.id   AF-A0A9D8F333-F1
#
_cell.length_a   1.000
_cell.length_b   1.000
_cell.length_c   1.000
_cell.angle_alpha   90.00
_cell.angle_beta   90.00
_cell.angle_gamma   90.00
#
_symmetry.space_group_name_H-M   'P 1'
#
loop_
_entity.id
_entity.type
_entity.pdbx_description
1 polymer ?
#
loop_
_entity_poly.entity_id
_entity_poly.type
_entity_poly.pdbx_seq_one_letter_code
_entity_poly.pdbx_strand_id
1 'polypeptide(L)'
;VAVIAALVVPRLMGRDYDAAVMAGGFAGFMLGTSANAMANMGALVERYGPAPKAFLVVPLVGAFFIDFANALLITFFLNLWK
;
A
#
# COMPACT_ATOMS: atom_id res chain seq x y z
N VAL A 1 -7.81 6.00 -8.41
CA VAL A 1 -7.56 4.99 -7.34
C VAL A 1 -8.14 3.63 -7.68
N ALA A 2 -9.46 3.48 -7.86
CA ALA A 2 -10.10 2.18 -8.11
C ALA A 2 -9.55 1.44 -9.36
N VAL A 3 -9.32 2.14 -10.47
CA VAL A 3 -8.75 1.55 -11.70
C VAL A 3 -7.34 1.00 -11.48
N ILE A 4 -6.50 1.74 -10.74
CA ILE A 4 -5.11 1.34 -10.45
C ILE A 4 -5.11 0.14 -9.49
N ALA A 5 -5.91 0.21 -8.43
CA ALA A 5 -6.05 -0.88 -7.46
C ALA A 5 -6.58 -2.17 -8.12
N ALA A 6 -7.59 -2.08 -8.99
CA ALA A 6 -8.21 -3.26 -9.58
C ALA A 6 -7.42 -3.87 -10.76
N LEU A 7 -6.71 -3.06 -11.55
CA LEU A 7 -6.10 -3.53 -12.80
C LEU A 7 -4.57 -3.56 -12.76
N VAL A 8 -3.92 -2.70 -11.99
CA VAL A 8 -2.45 -2.56 -12.01
C VAL A 8 -1.81 -3.32 -10.86
N VAL A 9 -2.31 -3.13 -9.63
CA VAL A 9 -1.77 -3.78 -8.43
C VAL A 9 -1.77 -5.31 -8.50
N PRO A 10 -2.90 -5.99 -8.82
CA PRO A 10 -2.92 -7.44 -8.88
C PRO A 10 -2.08 -8.01 -10.03
N ARG A 11 -1.84 -7.26 -11.11
CA ARG A 11 -0.98 -7.70 -12.22
C ARG A 11 0.50 -7.61 -11.89
N LEU A 12 0.91 -6.62 -11.10
CA LEU A 12 2.31 -6.44 -10.69
C LEU A 12 2.71 -7.39 -9.54
N MET A 13 1.78 -7.74 -8.66
CA MET A 13 2.07 -8.54 -7.46
C MET A 13 1.89 -10.06 -7.67
N GLY A 14 1.84 -10.54 -8.92
CA GLY A 14 1.80 -11.98 -9.21
C GLY A 14 0.41 -12.61 -9.34
N ARG A 15 -0.67 -11.81 -9.23
CA ARG A 15 -2.09 -12.23 -9.34
C ARG A 15 -2.56 -13.21 -8.26
N ASP A 16 -1.88 -13.26 -7.12
CA ASP A 16 -2.27 -14.09 -5.99
C ASP A 16 -3.34 -13.45 -5.11
N TYR A 17 -3.93 -14.24 -4.19
CA TYR A 17 -4.88 -13.73 -3.20
C TYR A 17 -4.29 -12.60 -2.35
N ASP A 18 -3.03 -12.73 -1.92
CA ASP A 18 -2.31 -11.66 -1.23
C ASP A 18 -2.27 -10.37 -2.07
N ALA A 19 -2.13 -10.47 -3.39
CA ALA A 19 -2.15 -9.33 -4.30
C ALA A 19 -3.51 -8.63 -4.34
N ALA A 20 -4.61 -9.39 -4.27
CA ALA A 20 -5.96 -8.84 -4.20
C ALA A 20 -6.20 -8.11 -2.86
N VAL A 21 -5.69 -8.67 -1.75
CA VAL A 21 -5.75 -8.01 -0.44
C VAL A 21 -4.92 -6.73 -0.43
N MET A 22 -3.69 -6.77 -0.97
CA MET A 22 -2.83 -5.59 -1.09
C MET A 22 -3.44 -4.51 -2.01
N ALA A 23 -4.17 -4.89 -3.06
CA ALA A 23 -4.94 -3.96 -3.87
C ALA A 23 -6.07 -3.27 -3.09
N GLY A 24 -6.80 -4.01 -2.25
CA GLY A 24 -7.81 -3.46 -1.34
C GLY A 24 -7.21 -2.50 -0.32
N GLY A 25 -6.06 -2.86 0.25
CA GLY A 25 -5.27 -2.00 1.14
C GLY A 25 -4.77 -0.73 0.46
N PHE A 26 -4.23 -0.86 -0.75
CA PHE A 26 -3.77 0.28 -1.55
C PHE A 26 -4.91 1.27 -1.86
N ALA A 27 -6.09 0.76 -2.21
CA ALA A 27 -7.27 1.61 -2.40
C ALA A 27 -7.67 2.32 -1.09
N GLY A 28 -7.65 1.60 0.04
CA GLY A 28 -7.97 2.16 1.36
C GLY A 28 -6.96 3.22 1.82
N PHE A 29 -5.67 3.00 1.55
CA PHE A 29 -4.60 3.96 1.82
C PHE A 29 -4.78 5.24 1.00
N MET A 30 -5.04 5.11 -0.30
CA MET A 30 -5.19 6.26 -1.20
C MET A 30 -6.48 7.07 -0.99
N LEU A 31 -7.49 6.48 -0.35
CA LEU A 31 -8.74 7.16 0.01
C LEU A 31 -8.71 7.79 1.40
N GLY A 32 -7.62 7.63 2.16
CA GLY A 32 -7.54 8.14 3.52
C GLY A 32 -6.15 7.94 4.14
N THR A 33 -6.10 7.20 5.24
CA THR A 33 -4.87 6.95 6.00
C THR A 33 -4.52 5.46 6.02
N SER A 34 -3.35 5.13 6.58
CA SER A 34 -2.93 3.74 6.82
C SER A 34 -3.97 2.93 7.61
N ALA A 35 -4.76 3.56 8.49
CA ALA A 35 -5.84 2.88 9.22
C ALA A 35 -6.96 2.39 8.27
N ASN A 36 -7.32 3.17 7.26
CA ASN A 36 -8.29 2.75 6.24
C ASN A 36 -7.76 1.60 5.38
N ALA A 37 -6.46 1.60 5.08
CA ALA A 37 -5.82 0.50 4.37
C ALA A 37 -5.97 -0.81 5.15
N MET A 38 -5.66 -0.78 6.44
CA MET A 38 -5.77 -1.95 7.33
C MET A 38 -7.22 -2.42 7.50
N ALA A 39 -8.17 -1.49 7.61
CA ALA A 39 -9.60 -1.83 7.66
C ALA A 39 -10.07 -2.54 6.39
N ASN A 40 -9.67 -2.04 5.21
CA ASN A 40 -10.04 -2.66 3.93
C ASN A 40 -9.42 -4.05 3.73
N MET A 41 -8.14 -4.20 4.10
CA MET A 41 -7.48 -5.51 4.08
C MET A 41 -8.11 -6.47 5.09
N GLY A 42 -8.53 -5.97 6.26
CA GLY A 42 -9.23 -6.73 7.30
C GLY A 42 -10.56 -7.27 6.79
N ALA A 43 -11.38 -6.42 6.15
CA ALA A 43 -12.67 -6.84 5.58
C ALA A 43 -12.50 -7.91 4.48
N LEU A 44 -11.42 -7.86 3.70
CA LEU A 44 -11.11 -8.90 2.72
C LEU A 44 -10.64 -10.20 3.38
N VAL A 45 -9.77 -10.12 4.38
CA VAL A 45 -9.26 -11.28 5.11
C VAL A 45 -10.35 -11.99 5.91
N GLU A 46 -11.28 -11.24 6.52
CA GLU A 46 -12.42 -11.80 7.25
C GLU A 46 -13.34 -12.61 6.33
N ARG A 47 -13.48 -12.20 5.06
CA ARG A 47 -14.38 -12.84 4.09
C ARG A 47 -13.75 -13.96 3.26
N TYR A 48 -12.46 -13.85 2.93
CA TYR A 48 -11.80 -14.75 1.97
C TYR A 48 -10.59 -15.51 2.56
N GLY A 49 -10.24 -15.29 3.82
CA GLY A 49 -9.18 -16.01 4.54
C GLY A 49 -7.92 -15.18 4.79
N PRO A 50 -7.00 -15.66 5.64
CA PRO A 50 -5.83 -14.91 6.09
C PRO A 50 -4.82 -14.62 4.96
N ALA A 51 -4.34 -13.38 4.90
CA ALA A 51 -3.32 -12.88 3.96
C ALA A 51 -2.13 -12.24 4.72
N PRO A 52 -1.32 -13.03 5.44
CA PRO A 52 -0.28 -12.49 6.33
C PRO A 52 0.83 -11.71 5.60
N LYS A 53 1.12 -12.05 4.33
CA LYS A 53 2.11 -11.31 3.53
C LYS A 53 1.64 -9.89 3.24
N ALA A 54 0.36 -9.71 2.92
CA ALA A 54 -0.23 -8.39 2.66
C ALA A 54 -0.15 -7.48 3.88
N PHE A 55 -0.46 -8.03 5.06
CA PHE A 55 -0.43 -7.31 6.33
C PHE A 55 0.98 -6.94 6.80
N LEU A 56 2.03 -7.63 6.32
CA LEU A 56 3.41 -7.26 6.60
C LEU A 56 3.91 -6.17 5.64
N VAL A 57 3.67 -6.36 4.33
CA VAL A 57 4.24 -5.52 3.27
C VAL A 57 3.58 -4.13 3.24
N VAL A 58 2.26 -4.05 3.35
CA VAL A 58 1.54 -2.78 3.17
C VAL A 58 1.89 -1.75 4.24
N PRO A 59 1.97 -2.07 5.56
CA PRO A 59 2.40 -1.11 6.57
C PRO A 59 3.89 -0.73 6.44
N LEU A 60 4.75 -1.68 6.09
CA LEU A 60 6.18 -1.42 5.92
C LEU A 60 6.41 -0.40 4.79
N VAL A 61 5.68 -0.54 3.68
CA VAL A 61 5.73 0.44 2.58
C VAL A 61 5.02 1.74 2.96
N GLY A 62 3.83 1.65 3.55
CA GLY A 62 2.95 2.79 3.83
C GLY A 62 3.40 3.69 5.00
N ALA A 63 4.30 3.22 5.87
CA ALA A 63 4.84 4.02 6.96
C ALA A 63 6.35 4.20 6.81
N PHE A 64 7.11 3.11 6.74
CA PHE A 64 8.57 3.19 6.85
C PHE A 64 9.26 3.66 5.56
N PHE A 65 8.93 3.06 4.41
CA PHE A 65 9.59 3.45 3.16
C PHE A 65 9.18 4.84 2.66
N ILE A 66 7.97 5.29 2.97
CA ILE A 66 7.53 6.65 2.65
C ILE A 66 8.37 7.69 3.40
N ASP A 67 8.69 7.45 4.68
CA ASP A 67 9.53 8.37 5.45
C ASP A 67 10.95 8.47 4.86
N PHE A 68 11.53 7.34 4.44
CA PHE A 68 12.82 7.33 3.76
C PHE A 68 12.81 8.10 2.44
N ALA A 69 11.80 7.85 1.59
CA ALA A 69 11.65 8.56 0.32
C ALA A 69 11.46 10.06 0.53
N ASN A 70 10.67 10.44 1.54
CA ASN A 70 10.42 11.83 1.88
C ASN A 70 11.70 12.52 2.37
N ALA A 71 12.45 11.91 3.28
CA ALA A 71 13.73 12.46 3.76
C ALA A 71 14.73 12.66 2.62
N LEU A 72 14.81 11.70 1.69
CA LEU A 72 15.69 11.78 0.52
C LEU A 72 15.25 12.89 -0.42
N LEU A 73 13.95 12.97 -0.75
CA LEU A 73 13.40 14.01 -1.63
C LEU A 73 13.61 15.40 -1.05
N ILE A 74 13.29 15.61 0.23
CA ILE A 74 13.50 16.91 0.90
C ILE A 74 14.99 17.29 0.84
N THR A 75 15.89 16.36 1.17
CA THR A 75 17.34 16.61 1.14
C THR A 75 17.82 16.94 -0.27
N PHE A 76 17.30 16.23 -1.29
CA PHE A 76 17.61 16.48 -2.69
C PHE A 76 17.13 17.86 -3.15
N PHE A 77 15.87 18.21 -2.88
CA PHE A 77 15.33 19.53 -3.23
C PHE A 77 16.04 20.68 -2.50
N LEU A 78 16.43 20.48 -1.23
CA LEU A 78 17.22 21.45 -0.48
C LEU A 78 18.61 21.67 -1.07
N ASN A 79 19.27 20.62 -1.57
CA ASN A 79 20.57 20.75 -2.23
C ASN A 79 20.48 21.25 -3.67
N LEU A 80 19.35 21.04 -4.36
CA LEU A 80 19.12 21.51 -5.73
C LEU A 80 18.76 23.00 -5.79
N TRP A 81 18.11 23.53 -4.76
CA TRP A 81 17.74 24.95 -4.66
C TRP A 81 18.80 25.81 -3.93
N LYS A 82 20.00 25.26 -3.71
CA LYS A 82 21.15 25.95 -3.11
C LYS A 82 22.17 26.28 -4.19
#